data_AF-A0A5M9TYJ9-F1
#
_entry.id   AF-A0A5M9TYJ9-F1
#
_cell.length_a   1.000
_cell.length_b   1.000
_cell.length_c   1.000
_cell.angle_alpha   90.00
_cell.angle_beta   90.00
_cell.angle_gamma   90.00
#
_symmetry.space_group_name_H-M   'P 1'
#
loop_
_entity.id
_entity.type
_entity.pdbx_description
1 polymer ?
#
loop_
_entity_poly.entity_id
_entity_poly.type
_entity_poly.pdbx_seq_one_letter_code
_entity_poly.pdbx_strand_id
1 'polypeptide(L)'
;MSIAIHPVHRRLAELTIKAGKTGGTFKLPPAEWMELMHCLQANATLVHKLDGYKEAAYAAQCNDQMDLVQHFTQLLDELEAQLT
;
A
#
# COMPACT_ATOMS: atom_id res chain seq x y z
N MET A 1 17.71 -6.82 -1.79
CA MET A 1 16.30 -6.35 -1.86
C MET A 1 15.98 -5.74 -0.50
N SER A 2 16.12 -4.42 -0.36
CA SER A 2 15.69 -3.76 0.87
C SER A 2 14.18 -3.84 0.93
N ILE A 3 13.62 -4.42 2.00
CA ILE A 3 12.18 -4.33 2.25
C ILE A 3 11.92 -2.88 2.67
N ALA A 4 11.72 -2.01 1.68
CA ALA A 4 11.29 -0.64 1.92
C ALA A 4 9.84 -0.69 2.38
N ILE A 5 9.62 -0.59 3.69
CA ILE A 5 8.29 -0.51 4.26
C ILE A 5 7.83 0.93 4.13
N HIS A 6 6.81 1.18 3.30
CA HIS A 6 6.21 2.49 3.13
C HIS A 6 5.86 3.14 4.49
N PRO A 7 6.09 4.45 4.69
CA PRO A 7 5.81 5.12 5.96
C PRO A 7 4.37 4.91 6.47
N VAL A 8 3.39 4.77 5.57
CA VAL A 8 2.00 4.51 5.97
C VAL A 8 1.83 3.16 6.68
N HIS A 9 2.54 2.13 6.24
CA HIS A 9 2.47 0.80 6.86
C HIS A 9 3.23 0.79 8.20
N ARG A 10 4.34 1.54 8.30
CA ARG A 10 5.03 1.76 9.58
C ARG A 10 4.10 2.43 10.58
N ARG A 11 3.44 3.53 10.18
CA ARG A 11 2.49 4.25 11.05
C ARG A 11 1.28 3.40 11.43
N LEU A 12 0.74 2.63 10.47
CA LEU A 12 -0.35 1.69 10.70
C LEU A 12 0.04 0.64 11.76
N ALA A 13 1.26 0.10 11.69
CA ALA A 13 1.77 -0.87 12.66
C ALA A 13 1.92 -0.25 14.06
N GLU A 14 2.48 0.96 14.16
CA GLU A 14 2.61 1.69 15.43
C GLU A 14 1.26 1.89 16.13
N LEU A 15 0.26 2.40 15.38
CA LEU A 15 -1.08 2.66 15.91
C LEU A 15 -1.79 1.36 16.33
N THR A 16 -1.58 0.29 15.57
CA THR A 16 -2.16 -1.04 15.88
C THR A 16 -1.53 -1.64 17.14
N ILE A 17 -0.21 -1.54 17.30
CA ILE A 17 0.49 -1.99 18.52
C ILE A 17 0.01 -1.18 19.73
N LYS A 18 -0.14 0.14 19.56
CA LYS A 18 -0.64 1.02 20.62
C LYS A 18 -2.08 0.66 21.01
N ALA A 19 -2.96 0.44 20.03
CA ALA A 19 -4.31 -0.03 20.25
C ALA A 19 -4.35 -1.37 21.01
N GLY A 20 -3.47 -2.31 20.67
CA GLY A 20 -3.36 -3.59 21.39
C GLY A 20 -3.06 -3.40 22.88
N LYS A 21 -2.19 -2.43 23.22
CA LYS A 21 -1.84 -2.10 24.61
C LYS A 21 -2.96 -1.39 25.36
N THR A 22 -3.81 -0.62 24.67
CA THR A 22 -4.93 0.11 25.29
C THR A 22 -6.21 -0.72 25.38
N GLY A 23 -6.23 -1.95 24.88
CA GLY A 23 -7.39 -2.86 24.94
C GLY A 23 -8.30 -2.77 23.72
N GLY A 24 -7.74 -2.39 22.56
CA GLY A 24 -8.41 -2.36 21.27
C GLY A 24 -8.34 -0.99 20.60
N THR A 25 -8.60 -0.97 19.29
CA THR A 25 -8.55 0.25 18.47
C THR A 25 -9.57 1.29 18.96
N PHE A 26 -10.75 0.87 19.45
CA PHE A 26 -11.80 1.76 19.97
C PHE A 26 -11.39 2.57 21.21
N LYS A 27 -10.28 2.20 21.86
CA LYS A 27 -9.72 2.91 23.02
C LYS A 27 -8.60 3.88 22.65
N LEU A 28 -8.30 4.03 21.36
CA LEU A 28 -7.39 5.07 20.90
C LEU A 28 -8.04 6.46 21.08
N PRO A 29 -7.25 7.50 21.41
CA PRO A 29 -7.70 8.87 21.34
C PRO A 29 -8.26 9.22 19.95
N PRO A 30 -9.22 10.16 19.83
CA PRO A 30 -9.82 10.51 18.55
C PRO A 30 -8.82 10.89 17.44
N ALA A 31 -7.73 11.58 17.79
CA ALA A 31 -6.67 11.93 16.84
C ALA A 31 -5.98 10.68 16.27
N GLU A 32 -5.62 9.73 17.11
CA GLU A 32 -4.95 8.49 16.70
C GLU A 32 -5.88 7.56 15.93
N TRP A 33 -7.17 7.55 16.28
CA TRP A 33 -8.18 6.86 15.50
C TRP A 33 -8.30 7.45 14.08
N MET A 34 -8.30 8.78 13.97
CA MET A 34 -8.35 9.46 12.67
C MET A 34 -7.10 9.15 11.84
N GLU A 35 -5.91 9.17 12.45
CA GLU A 35 -4.67 8.74 11.80
C GLU A 35 -4.72 7.28 11.35
N LEU A 36 -5.28 6.38 12.17
CA LEU A 36 -5.44 4.97 11.82
C LEU A 36 -6.34 4.81 10.58
N MET A 37 -7.46 5.54 10.53
CA MET A 37 -8.36 5.54 9.37
C MET A 37 -7.68 6.09 8.11
N HIS A 38 -6.90 7.17 8.24
CA HIS A 38 -6.11 7.70 7.14
C HIS A 38 -5.10 6.67 6.61
N CYS A 39 -4.38 5.99 7.51
CA CYS A 39 -3.43 4.94 7.13
C CYS A 39 -4.12 3.77 6.41
N LEU A 40 -5.30 3.35 6.87
CA LEU A 40 -6.09 2.30 6.22
C LEU A 40 -6.55 2.71 4.82
N GLN A 41 -7.00 3.95 4.63
CA GLN A 41 -7.44 4.45 3.33
C GLN A 41 -6.29 4.54 2.33
N ALA A 42 -5.15 5.05 2.77
CA ALA A 42 -3.94 5.10 1.96
C ALA A 42 -3.43 3.69 1.62
N ASN A 43 -3.45 2.75 2.57
CA ASN A 43 -3.13 1.34 2.32
C ASN A 43 -4.07 0.72 1.27
N ALA A 44 -5.37 0.92 1.40
CA ALA A 44 -6.35 0.40 0.45
C ALA A 44 -6.14 0.95 -0.96
N THR A 45 -5.83 2.24 -1.08
CA THR A 45 -5.52 2.88 -2.36
C THR A 45 -4.27 2.31 -3.00
N LEU A 46 -3.22 2.09 -2.20
CA LEU A 46 -1.94 1.56 -2.66
C LEU A 46 -2.07 0.11 -3.14
N VAL A 47 -2.76 -0.74 -2.37
CA VAL A 47 -3.03 -2.13 -2.74
C VAL A 47 -3.86 -2.17 -4.03
N HIS A 48 -4.92 -1.38 -4.13
CA HIS A 48 -5.77 -1.36 -5.31
C HIS A 48 -4.99 -0.98 -6.59
N LYS A 49 -4.07 -0.01 -6.50
CA LYS A 49 -3.22 0.37 -7.63
C LYS A 49 -2.22 -0.73 -7.99
N LEU A 50 -1.55 -1.31 -7.00
CA LEU A 50 -0.59 -2.40 -7.21
C LEU A 50 -1.24 -3.60 -7.89
N ASP A 51 -2.40 -4.03 -7.39
CA ASP A 51 -3.14 -5.15 -7.96
C ASP A 51 -3.58 -4.82 -9.39
N GLY A 52 -4.15 -3.64 -9.61
CA GLY A 52 -4.55 -3.20 -10.94
C GLY A 52 -3.41 -3.19 -11.96
N TYR A 53 -2.23 -2.68 -11.60
CA TYR A 53 -1.07 -2.70 -12.51
C TYR A 53 -0.53 -4.10 -12.76
N LYS A 54 -0.49 -4.97 -11.74
CA LYS A 54 -0.06 -6.36 -11.90
C LYS A 54 -1.01 -7.16 -12.78
N GLU A 55 -2.31 -7.02 -12.55
CA GLU A 55 -3.35 -7.67 -13.38
C GLU A 55 -3.27 -7.19 -14.82
N ALA A 56 -3.09 -5.88 -15.04
CA ALA A 56 -2.97 -5.31 -16.38
C ALA A 56 -1.68 -5.76 -17.10
N ALA A 57 -0.55 -5.80 -16.40
CA ALA A 57 0.70 -6.34 -16.93
C ALA A 57 0.56 -7.82 -17.30
N TYR A 58 -0.07 -8.60 -16.43
CA TYR A 58 -0.32 -10.03 -16.69
C TYR A 58 -1.25 -10.23 -17.89
N ALA A 59 -2.36 -9.49 -17.97
CA ALA A 59 -3.27 -9.54 -19.11
C ALA A 59 -2.58 -9.16 -20.42
N ALA A 60 -1.75 -8.11 -20.41
CA ALA A 60 -0.93 -7.71 -21.56
C ALA A 60 0.04 -8.84 -21.99
N GLN A 61 0.72 -9.45 -21.03
CA GLN A 61 1.62 -10.58 -21.27
C GLN A 61 0.89 -11.77 -21.90
N CYS A 62 -0.32 -12.11 -21.42
CA CYS A 62 -1.14 -13.18 -21.99
C CYS A 62 -1.62 -12.89 -23.41
N ASN A 63 -1.57 -11.64 -23.87
CA ASN A 63 -1.97 -11.22 -25.22
C ASN A 63 -0.76 -10.80 -26.08
N ASP A 64 0.48 -11.14 -25.68
CA ASP A 64 1.74 -10.80 -26.36
C ASP A 64 1.96 -9.27 -26.57
N GLN A 65 1.31 -8.43 -25.75
CA GLN A 65 1.42 -6.97 -25.80
C GLN A 65 2.59 -6.48 -24.93
N MET A 66 3.81 -6.73 -25.38
CA MET A 66 5.03 -6.50 -24.58
C MET A 66 5.31 -5.02 -24.28
N ASP A 67 4.84 -4.10 -25.12
CA ASP A 67 4.88 -2.65 -24.89
C ASP A 67 4.02 -2.26 -23.67
N LEU A 68 2.84 -2.85 -23.53
CA LEU A 68 1.98 -2.64 -22.38
C LEU A 68 2.53 -3.30 -21.11
N VAL A 69 3.14 -4.48 -21.23
CA VAL A 69 3.87 -5.12 -20.11
C VAL A 69 4.95 -4.17 -19.57
N GLN A 70 5.75 -3.60 -20.46
CA GLN A 70 6.80 -2.66 -20.08
C GLN A 70 6.21 -1.40 -19.43
N HIS A 71 5.12 -0.85 -19.98
CA HIS A 71 4.43 0.31 -19.41
C HIS A 71 3.95 0.07 -17.97
N PHE A 72 3.23 -1.04 -17.72
CA PHE A 72 2.74 -1.34 -16.37
C PHE A 72 3.86 -1.70 -15.40
N THR A 73 4.95 -2.31 -15.88
CA THR A 73 6.15 -2.54 -15.06
C THR A 73 6.79 -1.21 -14.63
N GLN A 74 6.89 -0.24 -15.53
CA GLN A 74 7.38 1.10 -15.20
C GLN A 74 6.49 1.80 -14.16
N LEU A 75 5.17 1.71 -14.29
CA LEU A 75 4.25 2.26 -13.29
C LEU A 75 4.40 1.60 -11.91
N LEU A 76 4.72 0.30 -11.87
CA LEU A 76 5.03 -0.41 -10.63
C LEU A 76 6.35 0.09 -10.02
N ASP A 77 7.40 0.25 -10.83
CA ASP A 77 8.69 0.77 -10.38
C ASP A 77 8.58 2.21 -9.86
N GLU A 78 7.83 3.07 -10.55
CA GLU A 78 7.53 4.44 -10.13
C GLU A 78 6.74 4.46 -8.82
N LEU A 79 5.75 3.59 -8.69
CA LEU A 79 4.97 3.46 -7.47
C LEU A 79 5.90 3.05 -6.32
N GLU A 80 6.73 2.00 -6.49
CA GLU A 80 7.69 1.55 -5.49
C GLU A 80 8.71 2.65 -5.11
N ALA A 81 9.20 3.42 -6.08
CA ALA A 81 10.13 4.52 -5.84
C ALA A 81 9.51 5.63 -4.96
N GLN A 82 8.20 5.89 -5.12
CA GLN A 82 7.47 6.83 -4.26
C GLN A 82 7.29 6.32 -2.82
N LEU A 83 7.50 5.01 -2.57
CA LEU A 83 7.29 4.42 -1.25
C LEU A 83 8.54 4.40 -0.36
N THR A 84 9.70 4.78 -0.89
CA THR A 84 11.01 4.72 -0.22
C THR A 84 11.37 6.05 0.43
#